data_AF-A0A7X7A2S5-F1
#
_entry.id   AF-A0A7X7A2S5-F1
#
_cell.length_a   1.000
_cell.length_b   1.000
_cell.length_c   1.000
_cell.angle_alpha   90.00
_cell.angle_beta   90.00
_cell.angle_gamma   90.00
#
_symmetry.space_group_name_H-M   'P 1'
#
loop_
_entity.id
_entity.type
_entity.pdbx_description
1 polymer ?
#
loop_
_entity_poly.entity_id
_entity_poly.type
_entity_poly.pdbx_seq_one_letter_code
_entity_poly.pdbx_strand_id
1 'polypeptide(L)'
;MTPDKPRIIKDYNKLDKNLQEQIKLVYSDGFADNLIHFFDKNGIKVTALPFETEDKYYMLRMTETEAIQIVDEDEDYDEEGFLKDEVKQDYEDKYADLDHIADQISDIEDEVDEDYDD
;
A
#
# COMPACT_ATOMS: atom_id res chain seq x y z
N MET A 1 5.83 24.66 -6.94
CA MET A 1 4.72 23.89 -7.53
C MET A 1 5.27 22.50 -7.72
N THR A 2 5.03 21.62 -6.75
CA THR A 2 5.33 20.19 -6.90
C THR A 2 4.60 19.74 -8.17
N PRO A 3 5.26 19.04 -9.12
CA PRO A 3 4.54 18.51 -10.26
C PRO A 3 3.45 17.59 -9.72
N ASP A 4 2.18 17.93 -9.95
CA ASP A 4 1.05 17.07 -9.64
C ASP A 4 1.29 15.73 -10.33
N LYS A 5 1.76 14.73 -9.58
CA LYS A 5 1.98 13.39 -10.10
C LYS A 5 0.64 12.91 -10.68
N PRO A 6 0.61 12.41 -11.94
CA PRO A 6 -0.61 11.93 -12.54
C PRO A 6 -1.24 10.85 -11.66
N ARG A 7 -2.49 11.09 -11.25
CA ARG A 7 -3.26 10.15 -10.44
C ARG A 7 -3.79 9.02 -11.31
N ILE A 8 -3.45 7.79 -10.97
CA ILE A 8 -3.84 6.58 -11.69
C ILE A 8 -4.74 5.74 -10.80
N ILE A 9 -6.00 5.66 -11.18
CA ILE A 9 -6.97 4.78 -10.52
C ILE A 9 -6.91 3.41 -11.20
N LYS A 10 -6.55 2.37 -10.44
CA LYS A 10 -6.43 1.00 -10.96
C LYS A 10 -6.96 0.02 -9.91
N ASP A 11 -7.19 -1.23 -10.31
CA ASP A 11 -7.56 -2.31 -9.39
C ASP A 11 -6.28 -3.10 -9.06
N TYR A 12 -6.12 -3.55 -7.81
CA TYR A 12 -4.89 -4.21 -7.32
C TYR A 12 -4.47 -5.41 -8.20
N ASN A 13 -5.45 -6.24 -8.58
CA ASN A 13 -5.24 -7.44 -9.41
C ASN A 13 -4.77 -7.14 -10.84
N LYS A 14 -4.80 -5.88 -11.28
CA LYS A 14 -4.34 -5.45 -12.61
C LYS A 14 -2.96 -4.81 -12.58
N LEU A 15 -2.34 -4.71 -11.41
CA LEU A 15 -1.00 -4.17 -11.25
C LEU A 15 0.05 -5.15 -11.76
N ASP A 16 1.20 -4.60 -12.12
CA ASP A 16 2.37 -5.39 -12.43
C ASP A 16 2.95 -5.97 -11.13
N LYS A 17 3.57 -7.15 -11.20
CA LYS A 17 4.12 -7.84 -10.02
C LYS A 17 5.05 -6.95 -9.20
N ASN A 18 5.98 -6.24 -9.85
CA ASN A 18 6.90 -5.34 -9.14
C ASN A 18 6.16 -4.25 -8.34
N LEU A 19 5.03 -3.77 -8.87
CA LEU A 19 4.24 -2.75 -8.19
C LEU A 19 3.48 -3.35 -7.01
N GLN A 20 2.91 -4.56 -7.18
CA GLN A 20 2.29 -5.30 -6.09
C GLN A 20 3.29 -5.56 -4.96
N GLU A 21 4.49 -6.05 -5.27
CA GLU A 21 5.54 -6.31 -4.28
C GLU A 21 5.94 -5.03 -3.52
N GLN A 22 6.09 -3.88 -4.20
CA GLN A 22 6.35 -2.60 -3.54
C GLN A 22 5.21 -2.18 -2.60
N ILE A 23 3.96 -2.34 -3.03
CA ILE A 23 2.78 -2.04 -2.20
C ILE A 23 2.76 -2.97 -0.98
N LYS A 24 3.04 -4.26 -1.17
CA LYS A 24 3.11 -5.23 -0.06
C LYS A 24 4.17 -4.83 0.96
N LEU A 25 5.34 -4.40 0.50
CA LEU A 25 6.43 -3.97 1.37
C LEU A 25 6.05 -2.73 2.18
N VAL A 26 5.48 -1.72 1.53
CA VAL A 26 5.04 -0.47 2.19
C VAL A 26 3.90 -0.75 3.17
N TYR A 27 2.96 -1.60 2.80
CA TYR A 27 1.83 -2.00 3.64
C TYR A 27 2.05 -3.41 4.19
N SER A 28 3.18 -3.60 4.90
CA SER A 28 3.51 -4.90 5.50
C SER A 28 2.47 -5.33 6.52
N ASP A 29 1.78 -4.39 7.16
CA ASP A 29 0.87 -4.65 8.27
C ASP A 29 -0.58 -4.85 7.80
N GLY A 30 -0.78 -4.87 6.48
CA GLY A 30 -2.07 -5.10 5.86
C GLY A 30 -2.64 -3.88 5.12
N PHE A 31 -3.56 -4.15 4.21
CA PHE A 31 -4.11 -3.13 3.31
C PHE A 31 -5.35 -2.42 3.86
N ALA A 32 -6.13 -3.09 4.72
CA ALA A 32 -7.46 -2.64 5.12
C ALA A 32 -7.43 -1.32 5.90
N ASP A 33 -6.50 -1.21 6.87
CA ASP A 33 -6.35 -0.03 7.72
C ASP A 33 -5.82 1.19 6.96
N ASN A 34 -5.16 0.97 5.82
CA ASN A 34 -4.55 2.00 4.98
C ASN A 34 -5.48 2.54 3.88
N LEU A 35 -6.75 2.09 3.84
CA LEU A 35 -7.69 2.51 2.80
C LEU A 35 -8.24 3.92 3.03
N ILE A 36 -8.12 4.76 2.00
CA ILE A 36 -8.74 6.09 1.98
C ILE A 36 -10.10 6.07 1.29
N HIS A 37 -11.00 6.94 1.74
CA HIS A 37 -12.33 7.09 1.15
C HIS A 37 -12.40 8.32 0.24
N PHE A 38 -12.93 8.15 -0.97
CA PHE A 38 -13.20 9.27 -1.88
C PHE A 38 -14.49 9.06 -2.68
N PHE A 39 -14.97 10.12 -3.31
CA PHE A 39 -16.10 10.04 -4.24
C PHE A 39 -15.58 9.94 -5.67
N ASP A 40 -15.97 8.87 -6.37
CA ASP A 40 -15.69 8.77 -7.81
C ASP A 40 -16.51 9.82 -8.58
N LYS A 41 -16.23 10.01 -9.86
CA LYS A 41 -16.91 10.95 -10.79
C LYS A 41 -18.45 10.85 -10.82
N ASN A 42 -19.00 9.73 -10.34
CA ASN A 42 -20.44 9.46 -10.25
C ASN A 42 -21.04 9.84 -8.88
N GLY A 43 -20.26 10.38 -7.95
CA GLY A 43 -20.69 10.67 -6.58
C GLY A 43 -20.83 9.43 -5.70
N ILE A 44 -20.24 8.29 -6.10
CA ILE A 44 -20.26 7.05 -5.33
C ILE A 44 -19.08 7.05 -4.37
N LYS A 45 -19.34 6.81 -3.08
CA LYS A 45 -18.29 6.62 -2.07
C LYS A 45 -17.57 5.31 -2.38
N VAL A 46 -16.27 5.41 -2.65
CA VAL A 46 -15.38 4.29 -2.92
C VAL A 46 -14.16 4.39 -2.00
N THR A 47 -13.55 3.23 -1.73
CA THR A 47 -12.30 3.11 -1.00
C THR A 47 -11.16 2.78 -1.96
N ALA A 48 -9.97 3.28 -1.67
CA ALA A 48 -8.77 2.87 -2.37
C ALA A 48 -7.54 2.91 -1.47
N LEU A 49 -6.58 2.03 -1.75
CA LEU A 49 -5.25 2.08 -1.16
C LEU A 49 -4.42 3.13 -1.94
N PRO A 50 -3.98 4.22 -1.29
CA PRO A 50 -3.06 5.16 -1.92
C PRO A 50 -1.70 4.47 -2.11
N PHE A 51 -0.96 4.81 -3.14
CA PHE A 51 0.42 4.35 -3.29
C PHE A 51 1.17 5.29 -4.22
N GLU A 52 2.26 5.88 -3.77
CA GLU A 52 3.02 6.84 -4.57
C GLU A 52 4.27 6.20 -5.17
N THR A 53 4.60 6.58 -6.40
CA THR A 53 5.86 6.22 -7.06
C THR A 53 6.57 7.49 -7.47
N GLU A 54 7.80 7.41 -7.96
CA GLU A 54 8.52 8.58 -8.49
C GLU A 54 7.69 9.34 -9.55
N ASP A 55 7.01 8.60 -10.43
CA ASP A 55 6.32 9.18 -11.59
C ASP A 55 4.81 9.40 -11.40
N LYS A 56 4.15 8.60 -10.57
CA LYS A 56 2.68 8.48 -10.52
C LYS A 56 2.16 8.30 -9.11
N TYR A 57 0.93 8.76 -8.89
CA TYR A 57 0.19 8.49 -7.67
C TYR A 57 -0.93 7.48 -7.96
N TYR A 58 -0.79 6.25 -7.48
CA TYR A 58 -1.77 5.20 -7.64
C TYR A 58 -2.86 5.27 -6.58
N MET A 59 -4.10 5.03 -6.98
CA MET A 59 -5.25 4.84 -6.10
C MET A 59 -5.87 3.49 -6.46
N LEU A 60 -5.60 2.49 -5.63
CA LEU A 60 -5.97 1.11 -5.88
C LEU A 60 -7.35 0.85 -5.31
N ARG A 61 -8.36 0.84 -6.17
CA ARG A 61 -9.74 0.64 -5.73
C ARG A 61 -9.94 -0.79 -5.26
N MET A 62 -10.39 -0.91 -4.03
CA MET A 62 -10.81 -2.15 -3.39
C MET A 62 -11.71 -1.81 -2.22
N THR A 63 -12.64 -2.71 -1.90
CA THR A 63 -13.37 -2.65 -0.64
C THR A 63 -12.50 -3.13 0.52
N GLU A 64 -12.87 -2.80 1.75
CA GLU A 64 -12.20 -3.32 2.96
C GLU A 64 -12.17 -4.85 2.98
N THR A 65 -13.29 -5.49 2.61
CA THR A 65 -13.37 -6.96 2.49
C THR A 65 -12.43 -7.49 1.42
N GLU A 66 -12.30 -6.83 0.28
CA GLU A 66 -11.34 -7.22 -0.76
C GLU A 66 -9.89 -7.04 -0.29
N ALA A 67 -9.58 -5.97 0.46
CA ALA A 67 -8.24 -5.77 1.02
C ALA A 67 -7.84 -6.91 1.96
N ILE A 68 -8.75 -7.29 2.88
CA ILE A 68 -8.54 -8.41 3.80
C ILE A 68 -8.39 -9.71 3.01
N GLN A 69 -9.27 -9.96 2.04
CA GLN A 69 -9.24 -11.17 1.24
C GLN A 69 -7.96 -11.27 0.38
N ILE A 70 -7.47 -10.15 -0.16
CA ILE A 70 -6.21 -10.12 -0.91
C ILE A 70 -5.05 -10.53 0.00
N VAL A 71 -5.01 -10.05 1.24
CA VAL A 71 -3.97 -10.42 2.21
C VAL A 71 -4.10 -11.88 2.64
N ASP A 72 -5.32 -12.33 2.99
CA ASP A 72 -5.60 -13.69 3.45
C ASP A 72 -5.36 -14.77 2.38
N GLU A 73 -5.62 -14.47 1.10
CA GLU A 73 -5.39 -15.38 -0.02
C GLU A 73 -3.93 -15.37 -0.53
N ASP A 74 -3.07 -14.49 -0.01
CA ASP A 74 -1.72 -14.27 -0.51
C ASP A 74 -0.67 -14.97 0.36
N GLU A 75 0.10 -15.87 -0.26
CA GLU A 75 1.09 -16.71 0.44
C GLU A 75 2.25 -15.91 1.04
N ASP A 76 2.42 -14.64 0.68
CA ASP A 76 3.46 -13.78 1.24
C ASP A 76 3.10 -13.28 2.66
N TYR A 77 1.82 -13.36 3.04
CA TYR A 77 1.32 -12.92 4.34
C TYR A 77 1.12 -14.11 5.30
N ASP A 78 1.15 -13.82 6.60
CA ASP A 78 0.86 -14.78 7.66
C ASP A 78 -0.63 -14.80 8.05
N GLU A 79 -0.98 -15.66 9.02
CA GLU A 79 -2.37 -15.81 9.49
C GLU A 79 -2.90 -14.57 10.24
N GLU A 80 -2.00 -13.64 10.61
CA GLU A 80 -2.35 -12.40 11.28
C GLU A 80 -2.53 -11.24 10.28
N GLY A 81 -2.20 -11.47 9.00
CA GLY A 81 -2.31 -10.48 7.92
C GLY A 81 -1.08 -9.61 7.75
N PHE A 82 0.05 -9.99 8.37
CA PHE A 82 1.34 -9.32 8.23
C PHE A 82 2.19 -9.98 7.16
N LEU A 83 2.94 -9.18 6.41
CA LEU A 83 3.89 -9.66 5.43
C LEU A 83 4.98 -10.42 6.17
N LYS A 84 5.23 -11.67 5.76
CA LYS A 84 6.23 -12.52 6.40
C LYS A 84 7.60 -11.83 6.39
N ASP A 85 8.33 -11.92 7.51
CA ASP A 85 9.64 -11.31 7.67
C ASP A 85 10.62 -11.69 6.53
N GLU A 86 10.57 -12.94 6.07
CA GLU A 86 11.41 -13.41 4.95
C GLU A 86 11.11 -12.65 3.66
N VAL A 87 9.83 -12.48 3.34
CA VAL A 87 9.37 -11.79 2.13
C VAL A 87 9.62 -10.28 2.24
N LYS A 88 9.37 -9.71 3.43
CA LYS A 88 9.66 -8.31 3.72
C LYS A 88 11.13 -8.00 3.45
N GLN A 89 12.04 -8.79 4.02
CA GLN A 89 13.48 -8.61 3.81
C GLN A 89 13.90 -8.79 2.34
N ASP A 90 13.34 -9.79 1.64
CA ASP A 90 13.59 -9.97 0.20
C ASP A 90 13.15 -8.74 -0.62
N TYR A 91 12.00 -8.14 -0.29
CA TYR A 91 11.51 -6.94 -0.97
C TYR A 91 12.30 -5.69 -0.59
N GLU A 92 12.68 -5.52 0.67
CA GLU A 92 13.56 -4.43 1.12
C GLU A 92 14.88 -4.46 0.35
N ASP A 93 15.55 -5.62 0.27
CA ASP A 93 16.80 -5.76 -0.47
C ASP A 93 16.60 -5.52 -1.98
N LYS A 94 15.47 -5.94 -2.54
CA LYS A 94 15.16 -5.77 -3.98
C LYS A 94 14.85 -4.32 -4.34
N TYR A 95 14.25 -3.56 -3.42
CA TYR A 95 13.80 -2.19 -3.63
C TYR A 95 14.58 -1.14 -2.84
N ALA A 96 15.69 -1.53 -2.20
CA ALA A 96 16.58 -0.66 -1.43
C ALA A 96 17.12 0.54 -2.23
N ASP A 97 17.23 0.39 -3.56
CA ASP A 97 17.69 1.45 -4.46
C ASP A 97 16.57 2.45 -4.87
N LEU A 98 15.31 2.22 -4.43
CA LEU A 98 14.17 3.08 -4.75
C LEU A 98 13.89 4.07 -3.63
N ASP A 99 14.29 5.34 -3.85
CA ASP A 99 14.09 6.43 -2.87
C ASP A 99 12.62 6.57 -2.41
N HIS A 100 11.64 6.39 -3.30
CA HIS A 100 10.21 6.54 -2.95
C HIS A 100 9.67 5.46 -2.02
N ILE A 101 10.32 4.29 -1.96
CA ILE A 101 9.93 3.21 -1.04
C ILE A 101 10.45 3.51 0.35
N ALA A 102 11.71 3.94 0.46
CA ALA A 102 12.31 4.34 1.72
C ALA A 102 11.51 5.48 2.38
N ASP A 103 11.13 6.51 1.61
CA ASP A 103 10.31 7.63 2.10
C ASP A 103 8.96 7.13 2.66
N GLN A 104 8.26 6.25 1.95
CA GLN A 104 6.95 5.74 2.39
C GLN A 104 7.02 4.83 3.62
N ILE A 105 8.04 3.98 3.71
CA ILE A 105 8.23 3.14 4.89
C ILE A 105 8.48 4.03 6.10
N SER A 106 9.31 5.08 5.96
CA SER A 106 9.56 6.02 7.06
C SER A 106 8.30 6.79 7.47
N ASP A 107 7.47 7.24 6.52
CA ASP A 107 6.23 7.95 6.83
C ASP A 107 5.22 7.06 7.59
N ILE A 108 5.16 5.77 7.28
CA ILE A 108 4.27 4.81 7.96
C ILE A 108 4.80 4.44 9.35
N GLU A 109 6.11 4.23 9.50
CA GLU A 109 6.74 3.93 10.80
C GLU A 109 6.62 5.11 11.78
N ASP A 110 6.71 6.35 11.32
CA ASP A 110 6.50 7.53 12.17
C ASP A 110 5.02 7.68 12.62
N GLU A 111 4.05 7.12 11.89
CA GLU A 111 2.61 7.21 12.24
C GLU A 111 2.19 6.20 13.32
N VAL A 112 2.95 5.13 13.54
CA VAL A 112 2.66 4.09 14.56
C VAL A 112 3.27 4.37 15.95
N ASP A 113 4.19 5.32 16.10
CA ASP A 113 4.86 5.62 17.38
C ASP A 113 4.15 6.69 18.25
N GLU A 114 3.02 7.27 17.82
CA GLU A 114 2.34 8.36 18.56
C GLU A 114 1.27 7.94 19.60
N ASP A 115 0.99 6.65 19.82
CA ASP A 115 -0.13 6.22 20.71
C ASP A 115 0.24 5.25 21.86
N TYR A 116 1.35 5.51 22.56
CA TYR A 116 1.62 4.93 23.89
C TYR A 116 1.99 5.99 24.94
N ASP A 117 1.04 6.86 25.31
CA ASP A 117 1.10 7.62 26.56
C ASP A 117 -0.32 7.81 27.16
N ASP A 118 -0.78 6.83 27.96
CA ASP A 118 -1.47 7.03 29.27
C ASP A 118 -1.67 5.68 30.03
#